data_AF-A0A8T5C3T6-F1
#
_entry.id   AF-A0A8T5C3T6-F1
#
_cell.length_a   1.000
_cell.length_b   1.000
_cell.length_c   1.000
_cell.angle_alpha   90.00
_cell.angle_beta   90.00
_cell.angle_gamma   90.00
#
_symmetry.space_group_name_H-M   'P 1'
#
loop_
_entity.id
_entity.type
_entity.pdbx_description
1 polymer ?
#
loop_
_entity_poly.entity_id
_entity_poly.type
_entity_poly.pdbx_seq_one_letter_code
_entity_poly.pdbx_strand_id
1 'polypeptide(L)'
;MTEDYRAVEVPDAKDPAEYSYRERRAELLSLIEEAGSPRLLNYAAYGRRYDVSREQVRKDVQRLGSYLNEAADDDAATLEGEAFLWRCARELLEDEEYRKAAQTFLDLEEWRRQSDLEDLLERIEALEQEERESESPFRVK
;
A
#
# COMPACT_ATOMS: atom_id res chain seq x y z
N MET A 1 -4.24 3.40 -14.01
CA MET A 1 -5.57 3.00 -13.50
C MET A 1 -5.31 2.07 -12.35
N THR A 2 -5.21 2.64 -11.17
CA THR A 2 -4.80 1.91 -9.96
C THR A 2 -6.09 1.48 -9.28
N GLU A 3 -6.25 0.16 -9.13
CA GLU A 3 -7.48 -0.44 -8.62
C GLU A 3 -7.59 -0.19 -7.12
N ASP A 4 -8.72 0.35 -6.67
CA ASP A 4 -9.02 0.48 -5.24
C ASP A 4 -9.36 -0.89 -4.63
N TYR A 5 -8.36 -1.52 -4.00
CA TYR A 5 -8.52 -2.82 -3.35
C TYR A 5 -9.39 -2.77 -2.09
N ARG A 6 -9.61 -1.60 -1.47
CA ARG A 6 -10.54 -1.46 -0.33
C ARG A 6 -12.00 -1.49 -0.78
N ALA A 7 -12.27 -1.15 -2.03
CA ALA A 7 -13.61 -1.18 -2.62
C ALA A 7 -13.99 -2.55 -3.21
N VAL A 8 -13.08 -3.52 -3.22
CA VAL A 8 -13.34 -4.87 -3.74
C VAL A 8 -13.98 -5.71 -2.65
N GLU A 9 -15.21 -6.17 -2.89
CA GLU A 9 -15.85 -7.15 -2.01
C GLU A 9 -15.15 -8.51 -2.11
N VAL A 10 -14.75 -9.06 -0.96
CA VAL A 10 -14.21 -10.42 -0.85
C VAL A 10 -15.36 -11.36 -0.49
N PRO A 11 -15.77 -12.28 -1.39
CA PRO A 11 -16.90 -13.15 -1.14
C PRO A 11 -16.56 -14.26 -0.11
N ASP A 12 -17.17 -14.18 1.08
CA ASP A 12 -16.97 -15.15 2.18
C ASP A 12 -17.34 -16.60 1.82
N ALA A 13 -18.31 -16.78 0.92
CA ALA A 13 -18.84 -18.09 0.54
C ALA A 13 -18.06 -18.76 -0.61
N LYS A 14 -17.11 -18.05 -1.23
CA LYS A 14 -16.30 -18.55 -2.33
C LYS A 14 -15.04 -19.20 -1.80
N ASP A 15 -14.63 -20.31 -2.40
CA ASP A 15 -13.34 -20.94 -2.05
C ASP A 15 -12.19 -19.95 -2.32
N PRO A 16 -11.34 -19.64 -1.33
CA PRO A 16 -10.17 -18.80 -1.52
C PRO A 16 -9.23 -19.26 -2.65
N ALA A 17 -9.19 -20.56 -2.97
CA ALA A 17 -8.43 -21.08 -4.11
C ALA A 17 -8.95 -20.57 -5.46
N GLU A 18 -10.22 -20.18 -5.54
CA GLU A 18 -10.86 -19.64 -6.75
C GLU A 18 -10.84 -18.11 -6.82
N TYR A 19 -10.19 -17.45 -5.85
CA TYR A 19 -10.08 -16.00 -5.83
C TYR A 19 -9.31 -15.50 -7.06
N SER A 20 -9.91 -14.53 -7.74
CA SER A 20 -9.21 -13.68 -8.68
C SER A 20 -8.07 -12.95 -7.98
N TYR A 21 -7.10 -12.44 -8.74
CA TYR A 21 -6.03 -11.63 -8.17
C TYR A 21 -6.55 -10.38 -7.44
N ARG A 22 -7.71 -9.85 -7.84
CA ARG A 22 -8.34 -8.69 -7.21
C ARG A 22 -8.88 -9.04 -5.82
N GLU A 23 -9.69 -10.09 -5.74
CA GLU A 23 -10.24 -10.58 -4.46
C GLU A 23 -9.12 -11.00 -3.50
N ARG A 24 -8.08 -11.68 -4.00
CA ARG A 24 -6.92 -12.08 -3.19
C ARG A 24 -6.16 -10.89 -2.63
N ARG A 25 -5.90 -9.86 -3.45
CA ARG A 25 -5.22 -8.64 -2.99
C ARG A 25 -6.06 -7.84 -2.01
N ALA A 26 -7.37 -7.78 -2.23
CA ALA A 26 -8.30 -7.16 -1.30
C ALA A 26 -8.29 -7.86 0.05
N GLU A 27 -8.37 -9.20 0.09
CA GLU A 27 -8.30 -9.94 1.36
C GLU A 27 -6.94 -9.78 2.03
N LEU A 28 -5.84 -9.87 1.27
CA LEU A 28 -4.49 -9.64 1.80
C LEU A 28 -4.34 -8.23 2.40
N LEU A 29 -4.90 -7.20 1.77
CA LEU A 29 -4.88 -5.84 2.31
C LEU A 29 -5.60 -5.78 3.66
N SER A 30 -6.82 -6.32 3.75
CA SER A 30 -7.58 -6.38 5.01
C SER A 30 -6.81 -7.10 6.13
N LEU A 31 -6.17 -8.23 5.80
CA LEU A 31 -5.35 -8.99 6.76
C LEU A 31 -4.10 -8.22 7.22
N ILE A 32 -3.51 -7.43 6.33
CA ILE A 32 -2.35 -6.58 6.66
C ILE A 32 -2.79 -5.44 7.57
N GLU A 33 -3.92 -4.79 7.28
CA GLU A 33 -4.51 -3.74 8.12
C GLU A 33 -4.91 -4.28 9.50
N GLU A 34 -5.43 -5.51 9.57
CA GLU A 34 -5.71 -6.18 10.85
C GLU A 34 -4.43 -6.47 11.63
N ALA A 35 -3.41 -7.03 10.98
CA ALA A 35 -2.15 -7.39 11.61
C ALA A 35 -1.27 -6.17 11.94
N GLY A 36 -1.41 -5.08 11.19
CA GLY A 36 -0.60 -3.85 11.29
C GLY A 36 0.77 -3.93 10.61
N SER A 37 1.11 -5.02 9.92
CA SER A 37 2.33 -5.12 9.10
C SER A 37 2.29 -6.32 8.15
N PRO A 38 2.72 -6.17 6.89
CA PRO A 38 2.83 -7.28 5.94
C PRO A 38 3.84 -8.34 6.37
N ARG A 39 4.79 -8.00 7.26
CA ARG A 39 5.82 -8.93 7.77
C ARG A 39 5.26 -9.95 8.76
N LEU A 40 4.08 -9.68 9.32
CA LEU A 40 3.40 -10.56 10.27
C LEU A 40 2.59 -11.65 9.57
N LEU A 41 2.37 -11.55 8.26
CA LEU A 41 1.66 -12.57 7.49
C LEU A 41 2.56 -13.76 7.15
N ASN A 42 1.99 -14.96 7.23
CA ASN A 42 2.65 -16.18 6.77
C ASN A 42 2.36 -16.42 5.27
N TYR A 43 3.21 -15.87 4.38
CA TYR A 43 3.01 -15.97 2.93
C TYR A 43 2.95 -17.42 2.41
N ALA A 44 3.58 -18.37 3.09
CA ALA A 44 3.50 -19.77 2.70
C ALA A 44 2.12 -20.38 3.02
N ALA A 45 1.51 -19.96 4.13
CA ALA A 45 0.14 -20.36 4.48
C ALA A 45 -0.88 -19.74 3.52
N TYR A 46 -0.73 -18.46 3.22
CA TYR A 46 -1.59 -17.77 2.25
C TYR A 46 -1.42 -18.30 0.83
N GLY A 47 -0.21 -18.69 0.42
CA GLY A 47 0.00 -19.38 -0.85
C GLY A 47 -0.83 -20.66 -0.96
N ARG A 48 -0.87 -21.46 0.11
CA ARG A 48 -1.73 -22.66 0.17
C ARG A 48 -3.22 -22.31 0.18
N ARG A 49 -3.64 -21.26 0.90
CA ARG A 49 -5.03 -20.80 0.96
C ARG A 49 -5.56 -20.44 -0.43
N TYR A 50 -4.76 -19.75 -1.23
CA TYR A 50 -5.16 -19.23 -2.54
C TYR A 50 -4.77 -20.12 -3.72
N ASP A 51 -4.22 -21.31 -3.46
CA ASP A 51 -3.63 -22.17 -4.50
C ASP A 51 -2.62 -21.44 -5.41
N VAL A 52 -1.77 -20.59 -4.81
CA VAL A 52 -0.69 -19.88 -5.51
C VAL A 52 0.65 -20.07 -4.82
N SER A 53 1.74 -19.77 -5.53
CA SER A 53 3.07 -19.82 -4.92
C SER A 53 3.24 -18.76 -3.83
N ARG A 54 4.07 -19.04 -2.82
CA ARG A 54 4.52 -18.06 -1.82
C ARG A 54 5.05 -16.77 -2.48
N GLU A 55 5.73 -16.92 -3.62
CA GLU A 55 6.29 -15.80 -4.38
C GLU A 55 5.20 -14.94 -5.02
N GLN A 56 4.10 -15.56 -5.48
CA GLN A 56 2.95 -14.82 -5.99
C GLN A 56 2.31 -13.97 -4.89
N VAL A 57 2.18 -14.50 -3.66
CA VAL A 57 1.69 -13.73 -2.51
C VAL A 57 2.60 -12.55 -2.22
N ARG A 58 3.93 -12.75 -2.23
CA ARG A 58 4.90 -11.65 -2.06
C ARG A 58 4.70 -10.55 -3.10
N LYS A 59 4.55 -10.91 -4.37
CA LYS A 59 4.29 -9.95 -5.47
C LYS A 59 2.96 -9.23 -5.31
N ASP A 60 1.94 -9.92 -4.81
CA ASP A 60 0.66 -9.30 -4.52
C ASP A 60 0.77 -8.27 -3.40
N VAL A 61 1.52 -8.56 -2.33
CA VAL A 61 1.81 -7.58 -1.26
C VAL A 61 2.65 -6.41 -1.76
N GLN A 62 3.66 -6.64 -2.60
CA GLN A 62 4.43 -5.56 -3.24
C GLN A 62 3.50 -4.66 -4.06
N ARG A 63 2.60 -5.26 -4.84
CA ARG A 63 1.62 -4.52 -5.65
C ARG A 63 0.62 -3.72 -4.81
N LEU A 64 0.28 -4.20 -3.61
CA LEU A 64 -0.52 -3.43 -2.65
C LEU A 64 0.25 -2.20 -2.13
N GLY A 65 1.56 -2.34 -1.90
CA GLY A 65 2.44 -1.22 -1.59
C GLY A 65 2.42 -0.16 -2.68
N SER A 66 2.64 -0.56 -3.95
CA SER A 66 2.59 0.39 -5.07
C SER A 66 1.19 0.96 -5.36
N TYR A 67 0.13 0.34 -4.83
CA TYR A 67 -1.23 0.89 -4.89
C TYR A 67 -1.42 1.99 -3.85
N LEU A 68 -0.87 1.83 -2.65
CA LEU A 68 -0.93 2.83 -1.59
C LEU A 68 0.00 4.02 -1.86
N ASN A 69 1.07 3.79 -2.61
CA ASN A 69 2.01 4.82 -2.99
C ASN A 69 2.49 4.57 -4.43
N GLU A 70 2.02 5.39 -5.37
CA GLU A 70 2.36 5.24 -6.79
C GLU A 70 3.79 5.72 -7.14
N ALA A 71 4.51 6.33 -6.20
CA ALA A 71 5.77 7.02 -6.45
C ALA A 71 6.94 6.65 -5.51
N ALA A 72 6.72 6.03 -4.35
CA ALA A 72 7.84 5.60 -3.50
C ALA A 72 8.55 4.33 -3.98
N ASP A 73 9.88 4.37 -3.96
CA ASP A 73 10.77 3.24 -4.24
C ASP A 73 10.69 2.10 -3.18
N ASP A 74 10.04 2.32 -2.02
CA ASP A 74 9.91 1.32 -0.94
C ASP A 74 8.45 0.96 -0.59
N ASP A 75 7.77 0.35 -1.57
CA ASP A 75 6.39 -0.16 -1.53
C ASP A 75 6.00 -0.86 -0.20
N ALA A 76 6.91 -1.66 0.35
CA ALA A 76 6.63 -2.48 1.52
C ALA A 76 6.67 -1.69 2.83
N ALA A 77 7.56 -0.70 2.94
CA ALA A 77 7.68 0.15 4.12
C ALA A 77 6.47 1.08 4.27
N THR A 78 5.98 1.62 3.14
CA THR A 78 4.75 2.41 3.06
C THR A 78 3.54 1.62 3.58
N LEU A 79 3.30 0.44 3.01
CA LEU A 79 2.19 -0.42 3.41
C LEU A 79 2.27 -0.82 4.89
N GLU A 80 3.48 -1.04 5.41
CA GLU A 80 3.70 -1.36 6.82
C GLU A 80 3.40 -0.19 7.76
N GLY A 81 3.88 1.01 7.45
CA GLY A 81 3.63 2.21 8.27
C GLY A 81 2.14 2.56 8.33
N GLU A 82 1.46 2.56 7.19
CA GLU A 82 0.03 2.82 7.10
C GLU A 82 -0.79 1.77 7.87
N ALA A 83 -0.51 0.48 7.65
CA ALA A 83 -1.21 -0.60 8.33
C ALA A 83 -1.04 -0.51 9.85
N PHE A 84 0.17 -0.17 10.32
CA PHE A 84 0.46 -0.02 11.74
C PHE A 84 -0.36 1.10 12.39
N LEU A 85 -0.38 2.30 11.78
CA LEU A 85 -1.15 3.44 12.29
C LEU A 85 -2.65 3.17 12.25
N TRP A 86 -3.15 2.55 11.19
CA TRP A 86 -4.55 2.16 11.08
C TRP A 86 -4.97 1.19 12.18
N ARG A 87 -4.15 0.16 12.43
CA ARG A 87 -4.37 -0.79 13.53
C ARG A 87 -4.40 -0.08 14.88
N CYS A 88 -3.44 0.81 15.16
CA CYS A 88 -3.40 1.56 16.40
C CYS A 88 -4.67 2.41 16.58
N ALA A 89 -5.11 3.12 15.53
CA ALA A 89 -6.33 3.93 15.58
C ALA A 89 -7.57 3.07 15.89
N ARG A 90 -7.68 1.88 15.29
CA ARG A 90 -8.78 0.95 15.53
C ARG A 90 -8.79 0.40 16.96
N GLU A 91 -7.66 -0.09 17.47
CA GLU A 91 -7.56 -0.59 18.85
C GLU A 91 -7.90 0.52 19.87
N LEU A 92 -7.46 1.76 19.61
CA LEU A 92 -7.84 2.91 20.45
C LEU A 92 -9.34 3.24 20.40
N LEU A 93 -10.03 2.99 19.27
CA LEU A 93 -11.48 3.12 19.20
C LEU A 93 -12.20 2.01 19.99
N GLU A 94 -11.70 0.78 19.91
CA GLU A 94 -12.21 -0.37 20.67
C GLU A 94 -12.04 -0.16 22.18
N ASP A 95 -10.94 0.47 22.61
CA ASP A 95 -10.65 0.82 24.00
C ASP A 95 -11.33 2.12 24.49
N GLU A 96 -12.20 2.73 23.68
CA GLU A 96 -12.88 4.02 23.96
C GLU A 96 -11.93 5.21 24.18
N GLU A 97 -10.68 5.09 23.74
CA GLU A 97 -9.62 6.10 23.82
C GLU A 97 -9.73 7.12 22.67
N TYR A 98 -10.92 7.70 22.49
CA TYR A 98 -11.31 8.45 21.29
C TYR A 98 -10.38 9.60 20.92
N ARG A 99 -9.83 10.33 21.90
CA ARG A 99 -8.88 11.43 21.62
C ARG A 99 -7.59 10.91 21.01
N LYS A 100 -7.08 9.79 21.52
CA LYS A 100 -5.85 9.16 20.99
C LYS A 100 -6.12 8.60 19.60
N ALA A 101 -7.26 7.93 19.40
CA ALA A 101 -7.66 7.43 18.09
C ALA A 101 -7.72 8.55 17.04
N ALA A 102 -8.33 9.69 17.38
CA ALA A 102 -8.40 10.86 16.50
C ALA A 102 -7.00 11.42 16.18
N GLN A 103 -6.11 11.49 17.18
CA GLN A 103 -4.74 11.94 16.96
C GLN A 103 -3.98 10.98 16.03
N THR A 104 -4.04 9.67 16.28
CA THR A 104 -3.38 8.67 15.42
C THR A 104 -3.90 8.71 13.99
N PHE A 105 -5.20 8.99 13.79
CA PHE A 105 -5.76 9.19 12.46
C PHE A 105 -5.19 10.46 11.79
N LEU A 106 -5.04 11.57 12.52
CA LEU A 106 -4.40 12.77 11.99
C LEU A 106 -2.93 12.54 11.63
N ASP A 107 -2.20 11.79 12.46
CA ASP A 107 -0.80 11.43 12.20
C ASP A 107 -0.69 10.58 10.91
N LEU A 108 -1.63 9.66 10.68
CA LEU A 108 -1.71 8.90 9.42
C LEU A 108 -1.96 9.81 8.21
N GLU A 109 -2.90 10.73 8.30
CA GLU A 109 -3.23 11.66 7.21
C GLU A 109 -2.10 12.66 6.94
N GLU A 110 -1.36 13.06 7.96
CA GLU A 110 -0.15 13.87 7.81
C GLU A 110 0.95 13.10 7.09
N TRP A 111 1.19 11.85 7.51
CA TRP A 111 2.20 10.98 6.88
C TRP A 111 1.90 10.75 5.39
N ARG A 112 0.64 10.43 5.04
CA ARG A 112 0.22 10.30 3.63
C ARG A 112 0.48 11.57 2.83
N ARG A 113 0.13 12.73 3.38
CA ARG A 113 0.34 14.02 2.72
C ARG A 113 1.81 14.38 2.54
N GLN A 114 2.67 14.02 3.50
CA GLN A 114 4.11 14.22 3.39
C GLN A 114 4.68 13.38 2.25
N SER A 115 4.27 12.10 2.16
CA SER A 115 4.65 11.23 1.04
C SER A 115 4.22 11.83 -0.30
N ASP A 116 2.94 12.23 -0.44
CA ASP A 116 2.44 12.84 -1.68
C ASP A 116 3.23 14.10 -2.10
N LEU A 117 3.69 14.89 -1.13
CA LEU A 117 4.48 16.10 -1.40
C LEU A 117 5.89 15.76 -1.87
N GLU A 118 6.55 14.79 -1.24
CA GLU A 118 7.86 14.30 -1.66
C GLU A 118 7.81 13.78 -3.11
N ASP A 119 6.77 13.01 -3.45
CA ASP A 119 6.53 12.48 -4.79
C ASP A 119 6.35 13.60 -5.85
N LEU A 120 5.61 14.65 -5.50
CA LEU A 120 5.43 15.81 -6.38
C LEU A 120 6.73 16.58 -6.61
N LEU A 121 7.58 16.70 -5.57
CA LEU A 121 8.88 17.37 -5.67
C LEU A 121 9.83 16.58 -6.57
N GLU A 122 9.94 15.27 -6.41
CA GLU A 122 10.78 14.42 -7.25
C GLU A 122 10.37 14.51 -8.74
N ARG A 123 9.06 14.53 -9.00
CA ARG A 123 8.55 14.70 -10.36
C ARG A 123 8.84 16.08 -10.95
N ILE A 124 8.78 17.15 -10.14
CA ILE A 124 9.18 18.49 -10.58
C ILE A 124 10.66 18.50 -10.92
N GLU A 125 11.52 17.93 -10.08
CA GLU A 125 12.97 17.86 -10.33
C GLU A 125 13.30 17.08 -11.61
N ALA A 126 12.61 15.95 -11.85
CA ALA A 126 12.77 15.18 -13.08
C ALA A 126 12.38 15.98 -14.34
N LEU A 127 11.27 16.72 -14.28
CA LEU A 127 10.83 17.58 -15.39
C LEU A 127 11.77 18.76 -15.63
N GLU A 128 12.27 19.41 -14.58
CA GLU A 128 13.26 20.49 -14.68
C GLU A 128 14.58 19.99 -15.27
N GLN A 129 14.97 18.76 -14.96
CA GLN A 129 16.17 18.13 -15.53
C GLN A 129 15.97 17.81 -17.01
N GLU A 130 14.83 17.24 -17.41
CA GLU A 130 14.48 17.01 -18.82
C GLU A 130 14.45 18.32 -19.62
N GLU A 131 13.86 19.38 -19.08
CA GLU A 131 13.83 20.71 -19.71
C GLU A 131 15.25 21.23 -19.93
N ARG A 132 16.10 21.19 -18.89
CA ARG A 132 17.51 21.61 -18.94
C ARG A 132 18.33 20.81 -19.96
N GLU A 133 18.08 19.51 -20.08
CA GLU A 133 18.70 18.65 -21.09
C GLU A 133 18.18 18.95 -22.51
N SER A 134 16.90 19.29 -22.64
CA SER A 134 16.26 19.64 -23.91
C SER A 134 16.72 21.00 -24.47
N GLU A 135 17.05 21.95 -23.59
CA GLU A 135 17.57 23.28 -23.90
C GLU A 135 19.09 23.30 -24.12
N SER A 136 19.78 22.19 -23.82
CA SER A 136 21.23 22.06 -24.04
C SER A 136 21.57 22.15 -25.54
N PRO A 137 22.45 23.07 -25.97
CA PRO A 137 22.76 23.33 -27.38
C PRO A 137 23.51 22.20 -28.10
N PHE A 138 23.75 21.05 -27.45
CA PHE A 138 24.47 19.89 -27.98
C PHE A 138 23.57 18.77 -28.53
N ARG A 139 22.27 19.00 -28.75
CA ARG A 139 21.39 18.01 -29.39
C ARG A 139 21.77 17.82 -30.87
N VAL A 140 22.74 16.93 -31.12
CA VAL A 140 23.07 16.44 -32.46
C VAL A 140 21.85 15.63 -32.95
N LYS A 141 21.32 16.03 -34.11
CA LYS A 141 20.22 15.36 -34.81
C LYS A 141 20.55 13.93 -35.20
#